data_AF-A0A6M7V564-F1
#
_entry.id   AF-A0A6M7V564-F1
#
_cell.length_a   1.000
_cell.length_b   1.000
_cell.length_c   1.000
_cell.angle_alpha   90.00
_cell.angle_beta   90.00
_cell.angle_gamma   90.00
#
_symmetry.space_group_name_H-M   'P 1'
#
loop_
_entity.id
_entity.type
_entity.pdbx_description
1 polymer ?
#
loop_
_entity_poly.entity_id
_entity_poly.type
_entity_poly.pdbx_seq_one_letter_code
_entity_poly.pdbx_strand_id
1 'polypeptide(L)'
;MKLSGVPAGTAKLDIRMSDLDAPDFTHGGGRVTFSGNSLPYGAFSYRGPCPPSPHTYQFTVKALDASGKTVGTAKARKRFP
;
A
#
# COMPACT_ATOMS: atom_id res chain seq x y z
N MET A 1 -5.11 2.93 -9.21
CA MET A 1 -5.47 1.75 -8.37
C MET A 1 -6.94 1.84 -8.02
N LYS A 2 -7.72 0.75 -8.17
CA LYS A 2 -9.15 0.71 -7.76
C LYS A 2 -9.27 0.14 -6.35
N LEU A 3 -10.17 0.71 -5.55
CA LEU A 3 -10.42 0.33 -4.17
C LEU A 3 -11.83 -0.27 -4.03
N SER A 4 -11.99 -1.23 -3.13
CA SER A 4 -13.26 -1.86 -2.79
C SER A 4 -13.30 -2.18 -1.30
N GLY A 5 -14.49 -2.15 -0.70
CA GLY A 5 -14.68 -2.51 0.72
C GLY A 5 -13.96 -1.58 1.70
N VAL A 6 -13.78 -0.30 1.35
CA VAL A 6 -13.14 0.67 2.24
C VAL A 6 -14.09 0.98 3.42
N PRO A 7 -13.67 0.81 4.68
CA PRO A 7 -14.53 1.07 5.84
C PRO A 7 -15.09 2.50 5.87
N ALA A 8 -16.32 2.66 6.35
CA ALA A 8 -16.91 3.96 6.60
C ALA A 8 -16.04 4.78 7.58
N GLY A 9 -15.95 6.09 7.34
CA GLY A 9 -15.11 6.99 8.15
C GLY A 9 -13.63 6.99 7.78
N THR A 10 -13.21 6.25 6.75
CA THR A 10 -11.84 6.35 6.21
C THR A 10 -11.59 7.75 5.65
N ALA A 11 -10.56 8.42 6.15
CA ALA A 11 -10.12 9.74 5.69
C ALA A 11 -8.80 9.67 4.89
N LYS A 12 -7.91 8.74 5.24
CA LYS A 12 -6.60 8.56 4.59
C LYS A 12 -6.30 7.08 4.39
N LEU A 13 -5.46 6.78 3.42
CA LEU A 13 -4.86 5.46 3.25
C LEU A 13 -3.35 5.55 3.47
N ASP A 14 -2.76 4.65 4.25
CA ASP A 14 -1.32 4.45 4.34
C ASP A 14 -0.95 3.21 3.54
N ILE A 15 -0.27 3.43 2.41
CA ILE A 15 0.09 2.39 1.44
C ILE A 15 1.58 2.16 1.55
N ARG A 16 1.99 0.91 1.75
CA ARG A 16 3.40 0.51 1.83
C ARG A 16 3.66 -0.70 0.96
N MET A 17 4.79 -0.68 0.27
CA MET A 17 5.36 -1.86 -0.37
C MET A 17 6.49 -2.41 0.49
N SER A 18 6.52 -3.72 0.67
CA SER A 18 7.61 -4.43 1.34
C SER A 18 8.00 -5.63 0.49
N ASP A 19 9.30 -5.91 0.47
CA ASP A 19 9.83 -7.19 0.01
C ASP A 19 9.87 -8.13 1.22
N LEU A 20 9.21 -9.28 1.12
CA LEU A 20 9.14 -10.25 2.22
C LEU A 20 10.42 -11.08 2.32
N ASP A 21 11.22 -11.14 1.26
CA ASP A 21 12.50 -11.84 1.20
C ASP A 21 13.68 -10.89 1.46
N ALA A 22 13.48 -9.57 1.31
CA ALA A 22 14.44 -8.52 1.67
C ALA A 22 13.80 -7.39 2.51
N PRO A 23 13.40 -7.66 3.77
CA PRO A 23 12.59 -6.74 4.58
C PRO A 23 13.28 -5.41 4.91
N ASP A 24 14.61 -5.37 4.87
CA ASP A 24 15.40 -4.16 5.15
C ASP A 24 15.42 -3.17 3.96
N PHE A 25 15.03 -3.62 2.76
CA PHE A 25 14.96 -2.74 1.60
C PHE A 25 13.69 -1.89 1.62
N THR A 26 13.87 -0.57 1.73
CA THR A 26 12.74 0.37 1.76
C THR A 26 12.20 0.63 0.35
N HIS A 27 11.18 -0.12 -0.04
CA HIS A 27 10.45 0.10 -1.30
C HIS A 27 9.61 1.39 -1.28
N GLY A 28 9.21 1.88 -0.12
CA GLY A 28 8.44 3.12 0.01
C GLY A 28 6.92 2.88 -0.03
N GLY A 29 6.20 3.83 -0.61
CA GLY A 29 4.76 3.98 -0.48
C GLY A 29 4.38 5.43 -0.17
N GLY A 30 3.22 5.63 0.45
CA GLY A 30 2.77 6.97 0.79
C GLY A 30 1.44 6.98 1.54
N ARG A 31 1.17 8.12 2.18
CA ARG A 31 -0.13 8.39 2.78
C ARG A 31 -0.92 9.30 1.84
N VAL A 32 -2.12 8.88 1.50
CA VAL A 32 -2.98 9.57 0.54
C VAL A 32 -4.32 9.92 1.16
N THR A 33 -4.86 11.08 0.84
CA THR A 33 -6.24 11.43 1.19
C THR A 33 -7.19 10.50 0.44
N PHE A 34 -8.16 9.93 1.15
CA PHE A 34 -9.20 9.13 0.55
C PHE A 34 -10.29 10.04 0.00
N SER A 35 -10.45 10.08 -1.33
CA SER A 35 -11.45 10.89 -2.02
C SER A 35 -12.45 10.05 -2.85
N GLY A 36 -12.48 8.74 -2.64
CA GLY A 36 -13.36 7.82 -3.35
C GLY A 36 -12.66 6.54 -3.78
N ASN A 37 -13.26 5.82 -4.74
CA ASN A 37 -12.93 4.42 -5.02
C ASN A 37 -11.71 4.23 -5.93
N SER A 38 -10.96 5.29 -6.23
CA SER A 38 -9.78 5.24 -7.08
C SER A 38 -8.70 6.20 -6.63
N LEU A 39 -7.44 5.75 -6.71
CA LEU A 39 -6.28 6.61 -6.50
C LEU A 39 -5.69 7.04 -7.84
N PRO A 40 -5.43 8.34 -8.05
CA PRO A 40 -4.80 8.83 -9.27
C PRO A 40 -3.37 8.31 -9.40
N TYR A 41 -2.85 8.33 -10.63
CA TYR A 41 -1.44 8.06 -10.87
C TYR A 41 -0.59 9.08 -10.10
N GLY A 42 0.52 8.63 -9.51
CA GLY A 42 1.41 9.48 -8.72
C GLY A 42 0.90 9.83 -7.31
N ALA A 43 -0.26 9.30 -6.87
CA ALA A 43 -0.75 9.53 -5.50
C ALA A 43 0.24 9.05 -4.42
N PHE A 44 1.04 8.03 -4.72
CA PHE A 44 2.15 7.58 -3.91
C PHE A 44 3.27 7.06 -4.82
N SER A 45 4.48 6.96 -4.26
CA SER A 45 5.66 6.51 -5.00
C SER A 45 6.29 5.32 -4.30
N TYR A 46 6.78 4.36 -5.09
CA TYR A 46 7.52 3.21 -4.58
C TYR A 46 8.60 2.81 -5.58
N ARG A 47 9.66 2.17 -5.07
CA ARG A 47 10.69 1.52 -5.88
C ARG A 47 10.15 0.16 -6.30
N GLY A 48 10.13 -0.11 -7.60
CA GLY A 48 9.65 -1.38 -8.13
C GLY A 48 10.55 -2.57 -7.79
N PRO A 49 10.09 -3.80 -8.02
CA PRO A 49 10.91 -5.00 -7.93
C PRO A 49 12.12 -4.96 -8.87
N CYS A 50 13.31 -5.29 -8.34
CA CYS A 50 14.52 -5.53 -9.12
C CYS A 50 15.44 -6.54 -8.38
N PRO A 51 14.96 -7.74 -8.04
CA PRO A 51 15.70 -8.64 -7.18
C PRO A 51 16.72 -9.50 -7.95
N PRO A 52 17.77 -10.00 -7.28
CA PRO A 52 18.75 -10.93 -7.86
C PRO A 52 18.22 -12.36 -8.03
N SER A 53 17.13 -12.71 -7.33
CA SER A 53 16.40 -13.99 -7.42
C SER A 53 14.90 -13.74 -7.21
N PRO A 54 13.99 -14.69 -7.46
CA PRO A 54 12.56 -14.43 -7.27
C PRO A 54 12.18 -14.15 -5.81
N HIS A 55 11.60 -12.98 -5.57
CA HIS A 55 11.15 -12.50 -4.26
C HIS A 55 9.63 -12.31 -4.22
N THR A 56 9.06 -12.24 -3.03
CA THR A 56 7.64 -12.01 -2.76
C THR A 56 7.43 -10.59 -2.24
N TYR A 57 6.71 -9.79 -3.01
CA TYR A 57 6.38 -8.43 -2.68
C TYR A 57 4.97 -8.32 -2.11
N GLN A 58 4.80 -7.49 -1.09
CA GLN A 58 3.50 -7.22 -0.47
C GLN A 58 3.19 -5.72 -0.47
N PHE A 59 2.05 -5.36 -1.06
CA PHE A 59 1.39 -4.10 -0.74
C PHE A 59 0.54 -4.27 0.51
N THR A 60 0.69 -3.36 1.47
CA THR A 60 -0.17 -3.22 2.64
C THR A 60 -0.87 -1.87 2.57
N VAL A 61 -2.20 -1.85 2.66
CA VAL A 61 -3.01 -0.64 2.68
C VAL A 61 -3.74 -0.58 4.02
N LYS A 62 -3.44 0.43 4.83
CA LYS A 62 -4.18 0.72 6.05
C LYS A 62 -5.17 1.85 5.79
N ALA A 63 -6.44 1.63 6.09
CA ALA A 63 -7.45 2.66 6.12
C ALA A 63 -7.38 3.38 7.46
N LEU A 64 -7.24 4.70 7.44
CA LEU A 64 -7.11 5.56 8.62
C LEU A 64 -8.31 6.49 8.72
N ASP A 65 -8.87 6.65 9.91
CA ASP A 65 -9.89 7.67 10.18
C ASP A 65 -9.27 9.08 10.29
N ALA A 66 -10.11 10.08 10.58
CA ALA A 66 -9.70 11.48 10.73
C ALA A 66 -8.70 11.70 11.89
N SER A 67 -8.72 10.85 12.93
CA SER A 67 -7.78 10.89 14.05
C SER A 67 -6.45 10.19 13.74
N GLY A 68 -6.36 9.48 12.61
CA GLY A 68 -5.20 8.69 12.20
C GLY A 68 -5.22 7.24 12.72
N LYS A 69 -6.31 6.82 13.38
CA LYS A 69 -6.47 5.44 13.84
C LYS A 69 -6.74 4.52 12.66
N THR A 70 -6.11 3.35 12.66
CA THR A 70 -6.39 2.32 11.65
C THR A 70 -7.76 1.70 11.87
N VAL A 71 -8.63 1.79 10.86
CA VAL A 71 -9.99 1.22 10.84
C VAL A 71 -10.13 0.04 9.88
N GLY A 72 -9.10 -0.24 9.07
CA GLY A 72 -9.05 -1.39 8.20
C GLY A 72 -7.65 -1.65 7.66
N THR A 73 -7.37 -2.88 7.25
CA THR A 73 -6.10 -3.25 6.61
C THR A 73 -6.35 -4.26 5.50
N ALA A 74 -5.76 -4.03 4.34
CA ALA A 74 -5.74 -4.94 3.22
C ALA A 74 -4.29 -5.27 2.83
N LYS A 75 -4.05 -6.49 2.34
CA LYS A 75 -2.75 -6.95 1.86
C LYS A 75 -2.91 -7.61 0.50
N ALA A 76 -2.00 -7.33 -0.42
CA ALA A 76 -1.90 -8.00 -1.71
C ALA A 76 -0.45 -8.44 -1.90
N ARG A 77 -0.24 -9.70 -2.32
CA ARG A 77 1.09 -10.29 -2.50
C ARG A 77 1.29 -10.70 -3.95
N LYS A 78 2.52 -10.58 -4.43
CA LYS A 78 2.93 -11.05 -5.75
C LYS A 78 4.41 -11.43 -5.76
N ARG A 79 4.74 -12.55 -6.39
CA ARG A 79 6.13 -12.97 -6.63
C ARG A 79 6.72 -12.31 -7.89
N PHE A 80 8.01 -11.97 -7.88
CA PHE A 80 8.72 -11.33 -9.00
C PHE A 80 10.27 -11.60 -8.99
N PRO A 81 10.96 -11.74 -10.15
CA PRO A 81 10.31 -12.03 -11.43
C PRO A 81 9.46 -13.29 -11.31
#